data_AF-A0A0A3YWQ8-F1
#
_entry.id   AF-A0A0A3YWQ8-F1
#
_cell.length_a   1.000
_cell.length_b   1.000
_cell.length_c   1.000
_cell.angle_alpha   90.00
_cell.angle_beta   90.00
_cell.angle_gamma   90.00
#
_symmetry.space_group_name_H-M   'P 1'
#
loop_
_entity.id
_entity.type
_entity.pdbx_description
1 polymer ?
#
loop_
_entity_poly.entity_id
_entity_poly.type
_entity_poly.pdbx_seq_one_letter_code
_entity_poly.pdbx_strand_id
1 'polypeptide(L)'
;RFNLLTIKQLAIVSLDLPTSHLALSSTVSDDFTRSMLKAVNGMMLDMLAAIARKDYEDRRRRQAEGISKAKAEGRYRGRVADAQKHELIRTLRLAHGKSLRETARLAGVSKMTVIRVCSKEEG
;
A
#
# COMPACT_ATOMS: atom_id res chain seq x y z
N ARG A 1 10.02 -10.31 8.92
CA ARG A 1 11.38 -10.16 8.33
C ARG A 1 12.45 -9.76 9.36
N PHE A 2 12.10 -9.24 10.55
CA PHE A 2 13.05 -8.85 11.61
C PHE A 2 13.75 -10.02 12.34
N ASN A 3 13.09 -11.17 12.49
CA ASN A 3 13.68 -12.37 13.10
C ASN A 3 14.98 -12.83 12.38
N LEU A 4 15.13 -12.50 11.10
CA LEU A 4 16.34 -12.80 10.32
C LEU A 4 17.60 -12.06 10.82
N LEU A 5 17.46 -10.89 11.46
CA LEU A 5 18.60 -10.11 11.97
C LEU A 5 19.16 -10.75 13.24
N THR A 6 18.28 -11.25 14.10
CA THR A 6 18.64 -11.98 15.33
C THR A 6 19.36 -13.29 15.01
N ILE A 7 18.89 -14.02 13.98
CA ILE A 7 19.55 -15.23 13.47
C ILE A 7 20.93 -14.92 12.89
N LYS A 8 21.10 -13.75 12.26
CA LYS A 8 22.36 -13.31 11.65
C LYS A 8 23.31 -12.58 12.60
N GLN A 9 22.95 -12.43 13.88
CA GLN A 9 23.74 -11.73 14.90
C GLN A 9 24.20 -10.31 14.48
N LEU A 10 23.36 -9.60 13.73
CA LEU A 10 23.70 -8.26 13.25
C LEU A 10 23.43 -7.21 14.35
N ALA A 11 24.45 -6.42 14.70
CA ALA A 11 24.32 -5.29 15.62
C ALA A 11 23.87 -4.04 14.86
N ILE A 12 22.90 -3.31 15.40
CA ILE A 12 22.52 -1.99 14.89
C ILE A 12 23.32 -0.95 15.67
N VAL A 13 24.10 -0.15 14.94
CA VAL A 13 24.88 0.94 15.53
C VAL A 13 24.53 2.25 14.87
N SER A 14 24.03 3.19 15.67
CA SER A 14 23.86 4.59 15.29
C SER A 14 25.01 5.42 15.84
N LEU A 15 25.53 6.34 15.03
CA LEU A 15 26.60 7.25 15.42
C LEU A 15 26.19 8.19 16.57
N ASP A 16 24.91 8.51 16.67
CA ASP A 16 24.38 9.48 17.64
C ASP A 16 23.97 8.86 19.00
N LEU A 17 23.92 7.53 19.10
CA LEU A 17 23.63 6.85 20.37
C LEU A 17 24.94 6.31 20.97
N PRO A 18 25.45 6.90 22.06
CA PRO A 18 26.74 6.51 22.63
C PRO A 18 26.77 5.04 23.08
N THR A 19 25.61 4.46 23.42
CA THR A 19 25.47 3.05 23.83
C THR A 19 25.82 2.07 22.72
N SER A 20 25.67 2.43 21.45
CA SER A 20 25.86 1.49 20.33
C SER A 20 27.30 1.45 19.81
N HIS A 21 28.04 2.56 19.84
CA HIS A 21 29.42 2.61 19.36
C HIS A 21 30.43 2.06 20.40
N LEU A 22 30.12 2.19 21.69
CA LEU A 22 30.90 1.57 22.78
C LEU A 22 31.00 0.04 22.64
N ALA A 23 29.98 -0.61 22.06
CA ALA A 23 29.98 -2.05 21.74
C ALA A 23 31.02 -2.48 20.69
N LEU A 24 31.44 -1.55 19.81
CA LEU A 24 32.43 -1.77 18.76
C LEU A 24 33.84 -1.29 19.15
N SER A 25 33.95 -0.43 20.17
CA SER A 25 35.26 -0.01 20.67
C SER A 25 35.97 -1.18 21.34
N SER A 26 37.21 -1.45 20.91
CA SER A 26 38.08 -2.51 21.42
C SER A 26 38.46 -2.37 22.91
N THR A 27 38.02 -1.29 23.55
CA THR A 27 38.27 -0.95 24.97
C THR A 27 37.41 -1.75 25.95
N VAL A 28 36.36 -2.44 25.48
CA VAL A 28 35.51 -3.32 26.32
C VAL A 28 35.96 -4.77 26.12
N SER A 29 36.94 -5.19 26.94
CA SER A 29 37.48 -6.55 26.98
C SER A 29 36.65 -7.53 27.83
N ASP A 30 35.46 -7.13 28.27
CA ASP A 30 34.65 -7.91 29.21
C ASP A 30 33.46 -8.62 28.52
N ASP A 31 33.42 -9.95 28.63
CA ASP A 31 32.40 -10.82 28.02
C ASP A 31 31.00 -10.56 28.60
N PHE A 32 30.95 -10.20 29.88
CA PHE A 32 29.71 -9.80 30.55
C PHE A 32 29.10 -8.55 29.90
N THR A 33 29.91 -7.52 29.67
CA THR A 33 29.45 -6.28 29.01
C THR A 33 28.94 -6.55 27.59
N ARG A 34 29.56 -7.47 26.84
CA ARG A 34 29.10 -7.89 25.50
C ARG A 34 27.73 -8.56 25.55
N SER A 35 27.53 -9.48 26.51
CA SER A 35 26.26 -10.18 26.70
C SER A 35 25.13 -9.21 27.07
N MET A 36 25.40 -8.25 27.95
CA MET A 36 24.44 -7.20 28.32
C MET A 36 24.05 -6.32 27.12
N LEU A 37 25.03 -5.87 26.32
CA LEU A 37 24.75 -5.06 25.12
C LEU A 37 23.95 -5.84 24.06
N LYS A 38 24.20 -7.14 23.91
CA LYS A 38 23.42 -8.01 23.02
C LYS A 38 21.97 -8.13 23.48
N ALA A 39 21.73 -8.30 24.78
CA ALA A 39 20.39 -8.38 25.35
C ALA A 39 19.61 -7.06 25.17
N VAL A 40 20.25 -5.92 25.44
CA VAL A 40 19.65 -4.59 25.26
C VAL A 40 19.30 -4.34 23.80
N ASN A 41 20.19 -4.65 22.86
CA ASN A 41 19.91 -4.53 21.43
C ASN A 41 18.73 -5.40 20.98
N GLY A 42 18.63 -6.63 21.50
CA GLY A 42 17.49 -7.51 21.26
C GLY A 42 16.18 -6.91 21.74
N MET A 43 16.14 -6.44 22.99
CA MET A 43 14.93 -5.81 23.56
C MET A 43 14.54 -4.53 22.83
N MET A 44 15.50 -3.70 22.43
CA MET A 44 15.22 -2.50 21.63
C MET A 44 14.57 -2.86 20.29
N LEU A 45 15.07 -3.89 19.61
CA LEU A 45 14.47 -4.38 18.37
C LEU A 45 13.05 -4.90 18.57
N ASP A 46 12.80 -5.65 19.64
CA ASP A 46 11.48 -6.16 19.98
C ASP A 46 10.51 -5.03 20.30
N MET A 47 10.97 -4.02 21.03
CA MET A 47 10.20 -2.82 21.33
C MET A 47 9.85 -2.03 20.06
N LEU A 48 10.81 -1.82 19.15
CA LEU A 48 10.57 -1.15 17.87
C LEU A 48 9.58 -1.95 17.01
N ALA A 49 9.68 -3.28 17.00
CA ALA A 49 8.74 -4.14 16.30
C ALA A 49 7.32 -4.03 16.87
N ALA A 50 7.19 -4.00 18.20
CA ALA A 50 5.91 -3.81 18.89
C ALA A 50 5.29 -2.44 18.58
N ILE A 51 6.09 -1.36 18.61
CA ILE A 51 5.63 -0.01 18.27
C ILE A 51 5.19 0.07 16.81
N ALA A 52 5.99 -0.48 15.88
CA ALA A 52 5.65 -0.48 14.46
C ALA A 52 4.35 -1.25 14.18
N ARG A 53 4.14 -2.37 14.88
CA ARG A 53 2.88 -3.13 14.78
C ARG A 53 1.69 -2.32 15.31
N LYS A 54 1.83 -1.70 16.48
CA LYS A 54 0.79 -0.86 17.08
C LYS A 54 0.41 0.31 16.16
N ASP A 55 1.39 1.04 15.64
CA ASP A 55 1.15 2.17 14.73
C ASP A 55 0.47 1.72 13.42
N TYR A 56 0.84 0.55 12.88
CA TYR A 56 0.16 -0.02 11.71
C TYR A 56 -1.33 -0.33 11.99
N GLU A 57 -1.61 -0.97 13.13
CA GLU A 57 -2.98 -1.28 13.55
C GLU A 57 -3.79 0.02 13.76
N ASP A 58 -3.20 1.02 14.40
CA ASP A 58 -3.81 2.34 14.62
C ASP A 58 -4.10 3.09 13.32
N ARG A 59 -3.19 3.04 12.33
CA ARG A 59 -3.42 3.63 11.01
C ARG A 59 -4.56 2.93 10.27
N ARG A 60 -4.60 1.59 10.31
CA ARG A 60 -5.68 0.82 9.69
C ARG A 60 -7.05 1.15 10.29
N ARG A 61 -7.13 1.22 11.63
CA ARG A 61 -8.36 1.61 12.34
C ARG A 61 -8.85 2.99 11.90
N ARG A 62 -7.98 4.00 11.94
CA ARG A 62 -8.32 5.38 11.52
C ARG A 62 -8.74 5.47 10.06
N GLN A 63 -8.07 4.74 9.17
CA GLN A 63 -8.48 4.68 7.76
C GLN A 63 -9.87 4.05 7.60
N ALA A 64 -10.17 2.97 8.31
CA ALA A 64 -11.48 2.32 8.25
C ALA A 64 -12.60 3.24 8.75
N GLU A 65 -12.37 3.95 9.86
CA GLU A 65 -13.30 4.97 10.40
C GLU A 65 -13.53 6.11 9.40
N GLY A 66 -12.44 6.63 8.81
CA GLY A 66 -12.51 7.68 7.78
C GLY A 66 -13.27 7.24 6.52
N ILE A 67 -13.02 6.02 6.04
CA ILE A 67 -13.76 5.43 4.92
C ILE A 67 -15.24 5.27 5.26
N SER A 68 -15.57 4.76 6.45
CA SER A 68 -16.95 4.57 6.89
C SER A 68 -17.71 5.91 6.90
N LYS A 69 -17.12 6.95 7.50
CA LYS A 69 -17.68 8.30 7.53
C LYS A 69 -17.89 8.86 6.13
N ALA A 70 -16.87 8.81 5.28
CA ALA A 70 -16.97 9.34 3.92
C ALA A 70 -17.92 8.53 3.02
N LYS A 71 -18.14 7.23 3.30
CA LYS A 71 -19.21 6.44 2.66
C LYS A 71 -20.60 6.89 3.12
N ALA A 72 -20.80 7.12 4.42
CA ALA A 72 -22.06 7.63 4.96
C ALA A 72 -22.39 9.04 4.41
N GLU A 73 -21.37 9.88 4.21
CA GLU A 73 -21.48 11.20 3.56
C GLU A 73 -21.63 11.12 2.02
N GLY A 74 -21.66 9.92 1.43
CA GLY A 74 -21.85 9.74 -0.02
C GLY A 74 -20.69 10.23 -0.90
N ARG A 75 -19.48 10.40 -0.33
CA ARG A 75 -18.30 10.90 -1.06
C ARG A 75 -17.70 9.87 -2.01
N TYR A 76 -17.88 8.58 -1.71
CA TYR A 76 -17.43 7.48 -2.56
C TYR A 76 -18.43 7.23 -3.69
N ARG A 77 -18.22 7.90 -4.84
CA ARG A 77 -19.07 7.75 -6.05
C ARG A 77 -18.57 6.71 -7.05
N GLY A 78 -17.49 6.01 -6.71
CA GLY A 78 -16.81 5.09 -7.63
C GLY A 78 -16.15 5.81 -8.82
N ARG A 79 -15.78 5.04 -9.84
CA ARG A 79 -15.24 5.59 -11.09
C ARG A 79 -16.38 6.19 -11.91
N VAL A 80 -16.36 7.51 -12.11
CA VAL A 80 -17.32 8.21 -12.97
C VAL A 80 -17.10 7.78 -14.43
N ALA A 81 -18.20 7.52 -15.13
CA ALA A 81 -18.18 7.16 -16.54
C ALA A 81 -17.72 8.34 -17.39
N ASP A 82 -16.97 8.04 -18.46
CA ASP A 82 -16.57 9.04 -19.45
C ASP A 82 -17.73 9.26 -20.43
N ALA A 83 -18.49 10.33 -20.19
CA ALA A 83 -19.70 10.63 -20.96
C ALA A 83 -19.41 10.86 -22.44
N GLN A 84 -18.28 11.50 -22.78
CA GLN A 84 -17.91 11.77 -24.17
C GLN A 84 -17.61 10.47 -24.93
N LYS A 85 -16.85 9.56 -24.30
CA LYS A 85 -16.58 8.25 -24.91
C LYS A 85 -17.83 7.39 -25.04
N HIS A 86 -18.72 7.45 -24.07
CA HIS A 86 -19.99 6.73 -24.14
C HIS A 86 -20.85 7.25 -25.30
N GLU A 87 -20.92 8.57 -25.48
CA GLU A 87 -21.65 9.18 -26.59
C GLU A 87 -21.05 8.80 -27.94
N LEU A 88 -19.72 8.88 -28.09
CA LEU A 88 -19.04 8.45 -29.31
C LEU A 88 -19.33 6.97 -29.65
N ILE A 89 -19.33 6.09 -28.64
CA ILE A 89 -19.69 4.68 -28.82
C ILE A 89 -21.12 4.55 -29.35
N ARG A 90 -22.08 5.33 -28.81
CA ARG A 90 -23.48 5.31 -29.28
C ARG A 90 -23.60 5.77 -30.71
N THR A 91 -22.99 6.90 -31.07
CA THR A 91 -23.03 7.41 -32.45
C THR A 91 -22.48 6.36 -33.43
N LEU A 92 -21.35 5.75 -33.10
CA LEU A 92 -20.74 4.72 -33.95
C LEU A 92 -21.60 3.44 -34.05
N ARG A 93 -22.26 3.02 -32.96
CA ARG A 93 -23.05 1.78 -32.91
C ARG A 93 -24.45 1.92 -33.48
N LEU A 94 -25.18 2.96 -33.05
CA LEU A 94 -26.60 3.17 -33.35
C LEU A 94 -26.82 3.95 -34.64
N ALA A 95 -26.05 5.02 -34.87
CA ALA A 95 -26.22 5.85 -36.07
C ALA A 95 -25.44 5.30 -37.27
N HIS A 96 -24.26 4.70 -37.06
CA HIS A 96 -23.39 4.23 -38.15
C HIS A 96 -23.29 2.69 -38.27
N GLY A 97 -23.96 1.93 -37.40
CA GLY A 97 -24.00 0.46 -37.49
C GLY A 97 -22.63 -0.24 -37.38
N LYS A 98 -21.61 0.42 -36.83
CA LYS A 98 -20.23 -0.11 -36.80
C LYS A 98 -20.10 -1.33 -35.90
N SER A 99 -19.21 -2.27 -36.27
CA SER A 99 -18.97 -3.47 -35.46
C SER A 99 -18.36 -3.12 -34.08
N LEU A 100 -18.51 -4.03 -33.11
CA LEU A 100 -17.95 -3.85 -31.76
C LEU A 100 -16.43 -3.61 -31.77
N ARG A 101 -15.69 -4.33 -32.63
CA ARG A 101 -14.23 -4.20 -32.74
C ARG A 101 -13.83 -2.88 -33.38
N GLU A 102 -14.53 -2.46 -34.44
CA GLU A 102 -14.25 -1.21 -35.13
C GLU A 102 -14.58 0.00 -34.25
N THR A 103 -15.70 -0.05 -33.53
CA THR A 103 -16.09 0.97 -32.55
C THR A 103 -15.06 1.10 -31.44
N ALA A 104 -14.60 -0.02 -30.87
CA ALA A 104 -13.58 -0.03 -29.84
C ALA A 104 -12.28 0.63 -30.30
N ARG A 105 -11.85 0.34 -31.54
CA ARG A 105 -10.68 0.95 -32.17
C ARG A 105 -10.86 2.47 -32.36
N LEU A 106 -12.00 2.89 -32.91
CA LEU A 106 -12.28 4.31 -33.20
C LEU A 106 -12.48 5.16 -31.94
N ALA A 107 -13.11 4.60 -30.90
CA ALA A 107 -13.34 5.28 -29.63
C ALA A 107 -12.16 5.15 -28.64
N GLY A 108 -11.10 4.40 -29.00
CA GLY A 108 -9.92 4.22 -28.16
C GLY A 108 -10.22 3.52 -26.83
N VAL A 109 -11.14 2.54 -26.83
CA VAL A 109 -11.56 1.80 -25.63
C VAL A 109 -11.47 0.29 -25.86
N SER A 110 -11.53 -0.48 -24.77
CA SER A 110 -11.63 -1.94 -24.88
C SER A 110 -12.98 -2.37 -25.47
N LYS A 111 -13.00 -3.50 -26.19
CA LYS A 111 -14.26 -4.12 -26.67
C LYS A 111 -15.28 -4.31 -25.54
N MET A 112 -14.83 -4.67 -24.34
CA MET A 112 -15.71 -4.84 -23.18
C MET A 112 -16.36 -3.54 -22.71
N THR A 113 -15.69 -2.39 -22.90
CA THR A 113 -16.30 -1.09 -22.62
C THR A 113 -17.45 -0.80 -23.57
N VAL A 114 -17.27 -1.10 -24.87
CA VAL A 114 -18.33 -0.96 -25.88
C VAL A 114 -19.53 -1.85 -25.54
N ILE A 115 -19.31 -3.13 -25.24
CA ILE A 115 -20.38 -4.06 -24.86
C ILE A 115 -21.12 -3.56 -23.62
N ARG A 116 -20.39 -3.15 -22.57
CA ARG A 116 -20.98 -2.66 -21.31
C ARG A 116 -21.78 -1.37 -21.50
N VAL A 117 -21.37 -0.50 -22.42
CA VAL A 117 -22.12 0.73 -22.73
C VAL A 117 -23.41 0.38 -23.47
N CYS A 118 -23.35 -0.48 -24.49
CA CYS A 118 -24.53 -0.92 -25.21
C CYS A 118 -25.51 -1.72 -24.32
N SER A 119 -25.01 -2.59 -23.43
CA SER A 119 -25.87 -3.42 -22.56
C SER A 119 -26.54 -2.64 -21.43
N LYS A 120 -26.07 -1.43 -21.12
CA LYS A 120 -26.66 -0.59 -20.07
C LYS A 120 -27.89 0.20 -20.54
N GLU A 121 -28.23 0.13 -21.82
CA GLU A 121 -29.37 0.85 -22.42
C GLU A 121 -30.58 -0.06 -22.71
N GLU A 122 -30.42 -1.38 -22.63
CA GLU A 122 -31.51 -2.34 -22.84
C GLU A 122 -32.37 -2.58 -21.58
N GLY A 123 -32.24 -1.76 -20.55
CA GLY A 123 -33.05 -1.79 -19.33
C GLY A 123 -33.17 -0.40 -18.71
#